data_AF-A0A415U5K6-F1
#
_entry.id   AF-A0A415U5K6-F1
#
_cell.length_a   1.000
_cell.length_b   1.000
_cell.length_c   1.000
_cell.angle_alpha   90.00
_cell.angle_beta   90.00
_cell.angle_gamma   90.00
#
_symmetry.space_group_name_H-M   'P 1'
#
loop_
_entity.id
_entity.type
_entity.pdbx_description
1 polymer ?
#
loop_
_entity_poly.entity_id
_entity_poly.type
_entity_poly.pdbx_seq_one_letter_code
_entity_poly.pdbx_strand_id
1 'polypeptide(L)'
;MKNKTALKGGTYSIVLTAIVLAILVVVNIFAQALPSSATQYDISSTKLYSITSNTKVVVNALEEDVTIYWVVQNGKEDDVIEKLLDKYDTLSDHIKIKKKNPDIYPTFTQKYTSDEVANNSLIVECGDRNRYIAYSDIYVTSGSAYSGYSGTTSFDGEGAITSAIDYVVNSEQPKMYILNGHGEAELSTTFNNQLTKENIETEEISLLTTNEVPDDADFVLINAPSSDISEEEKNILENYFDNGGKLLVMAGPVESGDLPNLYGLLSDYGVKSDNGVVVDTDHDHYAFQAPYILMPTIESSDITDLLLDENYYAIVPIARGLEVGNTDKDVNVTSLLTTSDEAYSKVAGYNLTTYDKEDGDTDGPFTLGVDITQDENDGQMIWYASSYLVDDTYNSYSSGANLDLVMNSISSLVGQRDAISIRSKSLQYNYLTISDSTSSILKLVMIGVFPIVYLAVGIAIVVKRRRANEAN
;
A
#
# COMPACT_ATOMS: atom_id res chain seq x y z
N MET A 1 -68.31 -14.69 30.89
CA MET A 1 -67.78 -14.83 29.51
C MET A 1 -66.53 -13.95 29.35
N LYS A 2 -65.32 -14.46 29.61
CA LYS A 2 -64.07 -13.66 29.39
C LYS A 2 -62.81 -14.48 29.02
N ASN A 3 -62.93 -15.77 28.73
CA ASN A 3 -61.77 -16.66 28.47
C ASN A 3 -61.80 -17.44 27.14
N LYS A 4 -62.67 -17.08 26.18
CA LYS A 4 -62.72 -17.76 24.86
C LYS A 4 -61.95 -17.05 23.74
N THR A 5 -61.53 -15.79 23.93
CA THR A 5 -60.78 -15.02 22.92
C THR A 5 -59.26 -15.17 23.06
N ALA A 6 -58.72 -15.33 24.28
CA ALA A 6 -57.28 -15.53 24.50
C ALA A 6 -56.78 -16.88 23.93
N LEU A 7 -57.61 -17.94 24.00
CA LEU A 7 -57.22 -19.27 23.51
C LEU A 7 -57.16 -19.36 21.98
N LYS A 8 -57.97 -18.57 21.27
CA LYS A 8 -57.94 -18.49 19.79
C LYS A 8 -56.70 -17.74 19.32
N GLY A 9 -56.31 -16.63 19.95
CA GLY A 9 -55.06 -15.94 19.60
C GLY A 9 -53.81 -16.82 19.77
N GLY A 10 -53.72 -17.56 20.89
CA GLY A 10 -52.58 -18.42 21.17
C GLY A 10 -52.42 -19.60 20.20
N THR A 11 -53.52 -20.23 19.77
CA THR A 11 -53.45 -21.35 18.80
C THR A 11 -53.09 -20.89 17.39
N TYR A 12 -53.60 -19.73 16.94
CA TYR A 12 -53.19 -19.13 15.67
C TYR A 12 -51.72 -18.72 15.68
N SER A 13 -51.21 -18.16 16.78
CA SER A 13 -49.79 -17.82 16.90
C SER A 13 -48.89 -19.06 16.90
N ILE A 14 -49.27 -20.16 17.57
CA ILE A 14 -48.47 -21.40 17.55
C ILE A 14 -48.41 -22.00 16.14
N VAL A 15 -49.54 -22.05 15.43
CA VAL A 15 -49.60 -22.57 14.05
C VAL A 15 -48.80 -21.68 13.10
N LEU A 16 -48.90 -20.35 13.23
CA LEU A 16 -48.15 -19.41 12.42
C LEU A 16 -46.64 -19.54 12.66
N THR A 17 -46.20 -19.62 13.92
CA THR A 17 -44.78 -19.81 14.27
C THR A 17 -44.25 -21.14 13.74
N ALA A 18 -45.03 -22.22 13.82
CA ALA A 18 -44.65 -23.52 13.27
C ALA A 18 -44.50 -23.51 11.75
N ILE A 19 -45.40 -22.81 11.04
CA ILE A 19 -45.32 -22.64 9.58
C ILE A 19 -44.09 -21.80 9.20
N VAL A 20 -43.80 -20.71 9.93
CA VAL A 20 -42.62 -19.89 9.69
C VAL A 20 -41.34 -20.69 9.93
N LEU A 21 -41.27 -21.49 10.99
CA LEU A 21 -40.12 -22.37 11.25
C LEU A 21 -39.94 -23.43 10.15
N ALA A 22 -41.03 -24.03 9.67
CA ALA A 22 -40.96 -25.00 8.57
C ALA A 22 -40.47 -24.35 7.27
N ILE A 23 -40.94 -23.14 6.94
CA ILE A 23 -40.45 -22.37 5.80
C ILE A 23 -38.97 -22.04 5.96
N LEU A 24 -38.54 -21.61 7.15
CA LEU A 24 -37.12 -21.31 7.43
C LEU A 24 -36.24 -22.54 7.27
N VAL A 25 -36.68 -23.72 7.69
CA VAL A 25 -35.95 -24.98 7.48
C VAL A 25 -35.84 -25.31 5.99
N VAL A 26 -36.93 -25.17 5.23
CA VAL A 26 -36.92 -25.43 3.78
C VAL A 26 -36.03 -24.43 3.05
N VAL A 27 -36.11 -23.14 3.39
CA VAL A 27 -35.23 -22.09 2.84
C VAL A 27 -33.77 -22.38 3.18
N ASN A 28 -33.46 -22.82 4.39
CA ASN A 28 -32.11 -23.20 4.79
C ASN A 28 -31.59 -24.41 3.99
N ILE A 29 -32.42 -25.43 3.76
CA ILE A 29 -32.06 -26.59 2.92
C ILE A 29 -31.83 -26.16 1.47
N PHE A 30 -32.69 -25.31 0.91
CA PHE A 30 -32.50 -24.79 -0.45
C PHE A 30 -31.27 -23.88 -0.56
N ALA A 31 -30.97 -23.07 0.45
CA ALA A 31 -29.76 -22.27 0.51
C ALA A 31 -28.49 -23.15 0.55
N GLN A 32 -28.53 -24.30 1.22
CA GLN A 32 -27.42 -25.27 1.24
C GLN A 32 -27.26 -26.04 -0.08
N ALA A 33 -28.29 -26.08 -0.93
CA ALA A 33 -28.25 -26.75 -2.24
C ALA A 33 -27.83 -25.83 -3.40
N LEU A 34 -27.72 -24.52 -3.17
CA LEU A 34 -27.25 -23.56 -4.18
C LEU A 34 -25.71 -23.56 -4.26
N PRO A 35 -25.11 -23.30 -5.44
CA PRO A 35 -23.66 -23.23 -5.60
C PRO A 35 -23.04 -22.17 -4.68
N SER A 36 -21.85 -22.46 -4.14
CA SER A 36 -21.11 -21.57 -3.23
C SER A 36 -20.92 -20.16 -3.80
N SER A 37 -20.85 -20.02 -5.14
CA SER A 37 -20.76 -18.74 -5.85
C SER A 37 -22.00 -17.85 -5.74
N ALA A 38 -23.18 -18.40 -5.40
CA ALA A 38 -24.44 -17.67 -5.29
C ALA A 38 -24.91 -17.46 -3.84
N THR A 39 -24.38 -18.21 -2.87
CA THR A 39 -24.81 -18.18 -1.46
C THR A 39 -23.76 -17.67 -0.48
N GLN A 40 -22.48 -17.66 -0.85
CA GLN A 40 -21.45 -16.94 -0.10
C GLN A 40 -21.25 -15.55 -0.72
N TYR A 41 -22.05 -14.59 -0.27
CA TYR A 41 -21.65 -13.18 -0.37
C TYR A 41 -20.66 -12.90 0.76
N ASP A 42 -19.45 -12.48 0.38
CA ASP A 42 -18.39 -12.17 1.33
C ASP A 42 -18.69 -10.82 2.01
N ILE A 43 -19.31 -10.88 3.20
CA ILE A 43 -19.59 -9.73 4.07
C ILE A 43 -18.43 -9.52 5.07
N SER A 44 -17.34 -10.29 4.95
CA SER A 44 -16.14 -10.07 5.75
C SER A 44 -15.34 -8.89 5.17
N SER A 45 -14.74 -8.07 6.03
CA SER A 45 -13.95 -6.90 5.61
C SER A 45 -12.68 -7.27 4.82
N THR A 46 -12.29 -8.54 4.80
CA THR A 46 -11.00 -9.00 4.29
C THR A 46 -11.07 -9.59 2.88
N LYS A 47 -12.27 -9.84 2.32
CA LYS A 47 -12.45 -10.26 0.92
C LYS A 47 -11.48 -11.38 0.47
N LEU A 48 -11.16 -12.31 1.38
CA LEU A 48 -10.04 -13.27 1.25
C LEU A 48 -10.19 -14.18 0.02
N TYR A 49 -11.42 -14.35 -0.46
CA TYR A 49 -11.71 -15.15 -1.64
C TYR A 49 -11.89 -14.31 -2.90
N SER A 50 -11.89 -12.98 -2.87
CA SER A 50 -11.99 -12.20 -4.12
C SER A 50 -10.63 -12.11 -4.82
N ILE A 51 -10.60 -12.03 -6.15
CA ILE A 51 -9.39 -11.67 -6.89
C ILE A 51 -9.45 -10.16 -7.17
N THR A 52 -8.33 -9.48 -6.91
CA THR A 52 -8.11 -8.05 -7.16
C THR A 52 -8.18 -7.74 -8.65
N SER A 53 -8.36 -6.46 -8.98
CA SER A 53 -8.36 -6.04 -10.38
C SER A 53 -7.01 -6.32 -11.04
N ASN A 54 -5.91 -6.11 -10.32
CA ASN A 54 -4.55 -6.22 -10.87
C ASN A 54 -4.20 -7.66 -11.24
N THR A 55 -4.52 -8.63 -10.38
CA THR A 55 -4.39 -10.06 -10.75
C THR A 55 -5.20 -10.43 -11.99
N LYS A 56 -6.38 -9.84 -12.20
CA LYS A 56 -7.14 -10.10 -13.44
C LYS A 56 -6.44 -9.53 -14.67
N VAL A 57 -5.78 -8.37 -14.57
CA VAL A 57 -5.03 -7.83 -15.70
C VAL A 57 -3.88 -8.77 -16.06
N VAL A 58 -3.06 -9.16 -15.06
CA VAL A 58 -1.95 -10.12 -15.24
C VAL A 58 -2.43 -11.43 -15.89
N VAL A 59 -3.47 -12.03 -15.32
CA VAL A 59 -3.95 -13.35 -15.74
C VAL A 59 -4.66 -13.32 -17.10
N ASN A 60 -5.36 -12.23 -17.42
CA ASN A 60 -6.03 -12.09 -18.71
C ASN A 60 -5.08 -11.69 -19.85
N ALA A 61 -3.91 -11.13 -19.52
CA ALA A 61 -2.87 -10.79 -20.49
C ALA A 61 -1.97 -11.99 -20.87
N LEU A 62 -2.18 -13.16 -20.27
CA LEU A 62 -1.41 -14.37 -20.58
C LEU A 62 -1.62 -14.82 -22.03
N GLU A 63 -0.52 -14.94 -22.77
CA GLU A 63 -0.48 -15.56 -24.09
C GLU A 63 0.05 -17.01 -24.04
N GLU A 64 0.79 -17.35 -22.99
CA GLU A 64 1.40 -18.67 -22.77
C GLU A 64 0.67 -19.46 -21.68
N ASP A 65 0.67 -20.80 -21.82
CA ASP A 65 0.05 -21.69 -20.85
C ASP A 65 0.89 -21.80 -19.56
N VAL A 66 0.32 -21.37 -18.45
CA VAL A 66 0.93 -21.45 -17.11
C VAL A 66 0.32 -22.62 -16.33
N THR A 67 1.17 -23.55 -15.89
CA THR A 67 0.74 -24.66 -15.02
C THR A 67 1.09 -24.35 -13.57
N ILE A 68 0.08 -24.39 -12.68
CA ILE A 68 0.27 -24.31 -11.24
C ILE A 68 0.13 -25.71 -10.64
N TYR A 69 1.23 -26.28 -10.16
CA TYR A 69 1.23 -27.54 -9.43
C TYR A 69 0.96 -27.29 -7.95
N TRP A 70 -0.14 -27.84 -7.44
CA TRP A 70 -0.44 -27.83 -6.02
C TRP A 70 0.08 -29.11 -5.35
N VAL A 71 1.14 -28.97 -4.55
CA VAL A 71 1.83 -30.11 -3.93
C VAL A 71 1.16 -30.42 -2.59
N VAL A 72 0.36 -31.49 -2.55
CA VAL A 72 -0.40 -31.84 -1.35
C VAL A 72 -0.80 -33.32 -1.33
N GLN A 73 -0.73 -33.93 -0.14
CA GLN A 73 -1.21 -35.28 0.14
C GLN A 73 -2.75 -35.31 0.21
N ASN A 74 -3.34 -36.45 -0.18
CA ASN A 74 -4.79 -36.65 -0.08
C ASN A 74 -5.27 -36.50 1.38
N GLY A 75 -6.28 -35.67 1.60
CA GLY A 75 -6.86 -35.41 2.93
C GLY A 75 -6.12 -34.35 3.76
N LYS A 76 -5.14 -33.64 3.18
CA LYS A 76 -4.39 -32.55 3.81
C LYS A 76 -4.50 -31.22 3.05
N GLU A 77 -5.48 -31.13 2.17
CA GLU A 77 -5.78 -29.96 1.38
C GLU A 77 -6.16 -28.78 2.27
N ASP A 78 -5.64 -27.60 1.93
CA ASP A 78 -6.08 -26.34 2.49
C ASP A 78 -7.27 -25.78 1.68
N ASP A 79 -8.43 -25.68 2.32
CA ASP A 79 -9.68 -25.21 1.70
C ASP A 79 -9.60 -23.78 1.14
N VAL A 80 -8.73 -22.91 1.70
CA VAL A 80 -8.57 -21.52 1.26
C VAL A 80 -7.74 -21.49 -0.02
N ILE A 81 -6.64 -22.24 -0.06
CA ILE A 81 -5.79 -22.38 -1.24
C ILE A 81 -6.57 -23.04 -2.37
N GLU A 82 -7.35 -24.11 -2.11
CA GLU A 82 -8.17 -24.77 -3.12
C GLU A 82 -9.13 -23.78 -3.79
N LYS A 83 -9.89 -23.03 -3.00
CA LYS A 83 -10.82 -22.01 -3.52
C LYS A 83 -10.12 -20.87 -4.26
N LEU A 84 -8.90 -20.52 -3.86
CA LEU A 84 -8.12 -19.51 -4.55
C LEU A 84 -7.66 -20.03 -5.91
N LEU A 85 -7.10 -21.24 -5.98
CA LEU A 85 -6.67 -21.88 -7.22
C LEU A 85 -7.83 -22.09 -8.20
N ASP A 86 -9.00 -22.51 -7.70
CA ASP A 86 -10.21 -22.62 -8.52
C ASP A 86 -10.57 -21.30 -9.20
N LYS A 87 -10.34 -20.16 -8.53
CA LYS A 87 -10.58 -18.84 -9.14
C LYS A 87 -9.59 -18.55 -10.24
N TYR A 88 -8.31 -18.82 -10.04
CA TYR A 88 -7.30 -18.69 -11.09
C TYR A 88 -7.62 -19.56 -12.32
N ASP A 89 -8.03 -20.81 -12.12
CA ASP A 89 -8.43 -21.72 -13.20
C ASP A 89 -9.62 -21.17 -14.02
N THR A 90 -10.53 -20.45 -13.36
CA THR A 90 -11.68 -19.82 -14.04
C THR A 90 -11.39 -18.47 -14.69
N LEU A 91 -10.27 -17.83 -14.36
CA LEU A 91 -9.95 -16.48 -14.85
C LEU A 91 -9.38 -16.49 -16.27
N SER A 92 -8.58 -17.51 -16.62
CA SER A 92 -7.95 -17.60 -17.94
C SER A 92 -7.85 -19.04 -18.39
N ASP A 93 -8.14 -19.27 -19.66
CA ASP A 93 -7.97 -20.57 -20.31
C ASP A 93 -6.48 -20.99 -20.40
N HIS A 94 -5.55 -20.07 -20.19
CA HIS A 94 -4.10 -20.34 -20.15
C HIS A 94 -3.62 -20.86 -18.79
N ILE A 95 -4.42 -20.75 -17.73
CA ILE A 95 -4.05 -21.31 -16.42
C ILE A 95 -4.48 -22.78 -16.34
N LYS A 96 -3.61 -23.62 -15.80
CA LYS A 96 -3.88 -25.03 -15.55
C LYS A 96 -3.46 -25.42 -14.13
N ILE A 97 -4.44 -25.73 -13.29
CA ILE A 97 -4.16 -26.22 -11.93
C ILE A 97 -3.98 -27.75 -11.95
N LYS A 98 -2.86 -28.24 -11.38
CA LYS A 98 -2.56 -29.69 -11.29
C LYS A 98 -2.15 -30.08 -9.88
N LYS A 99 -2.95 -30.94 -9.24
CA LYS A 99 -2.59 -31.51 -7.94
C LYS A 99 -1.49 -32.58 -8.07
N LYS A 100 -0.49 -32.54 -7.19
CA LYS A 100 0.63 -33.49 -7.13
C LYS A 100 0.82 -34.02 -5.72
N ASN A 101 0.55 -35.30 -5.53
CA ASN A 101 0.73 -35.96 -4.24
C ASN A 101 2.20 -36.40 -4.08
N PRO A 102 2.93 -35.88 -3.07
CA PRO A 102 4.35 -36.20 -2.87
C PRO A 102 4.58 -37.67 -2.46
N ASP A 103 3.59 -38.38 -1.90
CA ASP A 103 3.72 -39.81 -1.59
C ASP A 103 3.72 -40.68 -2.84
N ILE A 104 3.03 -40.22 -3.89
CA ILE A 104 2.93 -40.92 -5.18
C ILE A 104 4.10 -40.50 -6.09
N TYR A 105 4.52 -39.24 -6.01
CA TYR A 105 5.57 -38.65 -6.85
C TYR A 105 6.68 -37.97 -6.03
N PRO A 106 7.47 -38.74 -5.24
CA PRO A 106 8.39 -38.18 -4.24
C PRO A 106 9.58 -37.39 -4.82
N THR A 107 9.88 -37.56 -6.11
CA THR A 107 10.98 -36.85 -6.80
C THR A 107 10.46 -35.78 -7.75
N PHE A 108 9.14 -35.54 -7.83
CA PHE A 108 8.57 -34.57 -8.77
C PHE A 108 9.10 -33.15 -8.51
N THR A 109 9.10 -32.72 -7.25
CA THR A 109 9.48 -31.37 -6.84
C THR A 109 10.98 -31.08 -7.00
N GLN A 110 11.84 -32.11 -6.96
CA GLN A 110 13.29 -31.99 -7.12
C GLN A 110 13.71 -31.45 -8.50
N LYS A 111 12.79 -31.43 -9.47
CA LYS A 111 13.01 -30.81 -10.78
C LYS A 111 12.93 -29.29 -10.75
N TYR A 112 12.27 -28.74 -9.73
CA TYR A 112 11.87 -27.33 -9.65
C TYR A 112 12.53 -26.60 -8.48
N THR A 113 12.78 -27.30 -7.37
CA THR A 113 13.45 -26.71 -6.21
C THR A 113 14.32 -27.74 -5.49
N SER A 114 15.39 -27.24 -4.86
CA SER A 114 16.20 -27.97 -3.89
C SER A 114 15.64 -27.96 -2.48
N ASP A 115 14.62 -27.13 -2.22
CA ASP A 115 14.05 -26.93 -0.89
C ASP A 115 13.16 -28.11 -0.46
N GLU A 116 12.97 -28.23 0.86
CA GLU A 116 11.97 -29.12 1.40
C GLU A 116 10.56 -28.58 1.09
N VAL A 117 9.77 -29.37 0.35
CA VAL A 117 8.43 -28.97 -0.08
C VAL A 117 7.38 -29.47 0.90
N ALA A 118 6.80 -28.54 1.66
CA ALA A 118 5.69 -28.82 2.57
C ALA A 118 4.37 -29.07 1.80
N ASN A 119 3.39 -29.68 2.48
CA ASN A 119 2.03 -29.76 1.95
C ASN A 119 1.45 -28.34 1.75
N ASN A 120 0.67 -28.19 0.69
CA ASN A 120 0.04 -26.95 0.26
C ASN A 120 1.00 -25.87 -0.26
N SER A 121 2.26 -26.21 -0.51
CA SER A 121 3.13 -25.40 -1.36
C SER A 121 2.72 -25.49 -2.84
N LEU A 122 3.13 -24.49 -3.63
CA LEU A 122 2.81 -24.38 -5.04
C LEU A 122 4.09 -24.33 -5.90
N ILE A 123 4.00 -24.79 -7.14
CA ILE A 123 5.02 -24.58 -8.16
C ILE A 123 4.34 -24.02 -9.39
N VAL A 124 4.77 -22.85 -9.86
CA VAL A 124 4.29 -22.22 -11.09
C VAL A 124 5.30 -22.49 -12.20
N GLU A 125 4.85 -22.98 -13.35
CA GLU A 125 5.69 -23.38 -14.48
C GLU A 125 5.15 -22.75 -15.78
N CYS A 126 6.03 -22.12 -16.56
CA CYS A 126 5.77 -21.65 -17.92
C CYS A 126 7.01 -21.93 -18.79
N GLY A 127 6.87 -22.79 -19.80
CA GLY A 127 8.00 -23.23 -20.62
C GLY A 127 9.13 -23.84 -19.78
N ASP A 128 10.33 -23.24 -19.86
CA ASP A 128 11.52 -23.66 -19.10
C ASP A 128 11.68 -22.91 -17.75
N ARG A 129 10.85 -21.89 -17.49
CA ARG A 129 10.87 -21.10 -16.25
C ARG A 129 9.91 -21.68 -15.24
N ASN A 130 10.31 -21.64 -13.98
CA ASN A 130 9.47 -22.07 -12.88
C ASN A 130 9.77 -21.26 -11.61
N ARG A 131 8.78 -21.21 -10.70
CA ARG A 131 8.92 -20.62 -9.37
C ARG A 131 8.24 -21.47 -8.33
N TYR A 132 8.99 -21.77 -7.27
CA TYR A 132 8.47 -22.42 -6.06
C TYR A 132 7.88 -21.37 -5.12
N ILE A 133 6.70 -21.65 -4.57
CA ILE A 133 6.04 -20.84 -3.55
C ILE A 133 5.88 -21.73 -2.32
N ALA A 134 6.56 -21.37 -1.23
CA ALA A 134 6.44 -22.12 0.01
C ALA A 134 5.10 -21.82 0.70
N TYR A 135 4.57 -22.79 1.43
CA TYR A 135 3.37 -22.58 2.26
C TYR A 135 3.52 -21.40 3.24
N SER A 136 4.73 -21.15 3.74
CA SER A 136 5.06 -20.01 4.61
C SER A 136 4.96 -18.65 3.93
N ASP A 137 5.06 -18.61 2.60
CA ASP A 137 4.93 -17.37 1.82
C ASP A 137 3.45 -17.06 1.55
N ILE A 138 2.61 -18.08 1.55
CA ILE A 138 1.14 -17.96 1.46
C ILE A 138 0.54 -17.58 2.82
N TYR A 139 1.00 -18.21 3.90
CA TYR A 139 0.55 -17.93 5.28
C TYR A 139 1.68 -17.31 6.10
N VAL A 140 1.91 -16.02 5.87
CA VAL A 140 2.98 -15.26 6.50
C VAL A 140 2.66 -15.05 7.98
N THR A 141 3.46 -15.65 8.85
CA THR A 141 3.32 -15.50 10.31
C THR A 141 4.33 -14.48 10.82
N SER A 142 3.86 -13.28 11.19
CA SER A 142 4.68 -12.27 11.86
C SER A 142 4.56 -12.43 13.38
N GLY A 143 5.66 -12.74 14.05
CA GLY A 143 5.68 -12.86 15.52
C GLY A 143 7.09 -12.93 16.09
N SER A 144 7.40 -12.01 17.01
CA SER A 144 8.58 -12.08 17.86
C SER A 144 8.42 -13.23 18.86
N ALA A 145 9.35 -14.19 18.85
CA ALA A 145 9.40 -15.26 19.85
C ALA A 145 9.65 -14.77 21.30
N TYR A 146 9.93 -13.47 21.50
CA TYR A 146 10.33 -12.88 22.78
C TYR A 146 9.18 -12.31 23.61
N SER A 147 8.03 -12.03 23.01
CA SER A 147 6.84 -11.57 23.74
C SER A 147 5.75 -12.61 23.57
N GLY A 148 5.21 -13.19 24.65
CA GLY A 148 4.17 -14.24 24.62
C GLY A 148 2.82 -13.87 23.99
N TYR A 149 2.80 -12.94 23.03
CA TYR A 149 1.71 -12.64 22.12
C TYR A 149 1.71 -13.66 20.97
N SER A 150 0.54 -14.23 20.69
CA SER A 150 0.31 -15.05 19.50
C SER A 150 0.69 -14.25 18.25
N GLY A 151 1.58 -14.81 17.42
CA GLY A 151 1.92 -14.21 16.12
C GLY A 151 0.67 -13.97 15.28
N THR A 152 0.66 -12.89 14.51
CA THR A 152 -0.42 -12.64 13.56
C THR A 152 -0.10 -13.39 12.28
N THR A 153 -0.96 -14.31 11.87
CA THR A 153 -0.88 -14.97 10.57
C THR A 153 -1.67 -14.16 9.56
N SER A 154 -0.99 -13.67 8.53
CA SER A 154 -1.59 -13.04 7.35
C SER A 154 -1.63 -14.03 6.19
N PHE A 155 -2.50 -13.80 5.21
CA PHE A 155 -2.67 -14.64 4.03
C PHE A 155 -2.33 -13.82 2.78
N ASP A 156 -1.28 -14.20 2.06
CA ASP A 156 -0.83 -13.57 0.81
C ASP A 156 -0.79 -14.56 -0.36
N GLY A 157 -1.76 -15.49 -0.39
CA GLY A 157 -1.83 -16.49 -1.48
C GLY A 157 -2.02 -15.87 -2.86
N GLU A 158 -2.90 -14.87 -2.98
CA GLU A 158 -3.15 -14.20 -4.27
C GLU A 158 -1.88 -13.49 -4.77
N GLY A 159 -1.20 -12.79 -3.86
CA GLY A 159 0.02 -12.07 -4.17
C GLY A 159 1.17 -12.98 -4.59
N ALA A 160 1.41 -14.04 -3.83
CA ALA A 160 2.46 -15.00 -4.13
C ALA A 160 2.21 -15.71 -5.48
N ILE A 161 0.97 -16.10 -5.78
CA ILE A 161 0.63 -16.74 -7.06
C ILE A 161 0.77 -15.76 -8.22
N THR A 162 0.22 -14.55 -8.12
CA THR A 162 0.29 -13.56 -9.21
C THR A 162 1.74 -13.19 -9.50
N SER A 163 2.55 -12.95 -8.47
CA SER A 163 3.98 -12.63 -8.59
C SER A 163 4.74 -13.76 -9.28
N ALA A 164 4.43 -15.01 -8.94
CA ALA A 164 5.06 -16.16 -9.57
C ALA A 164 4.62 -16.36 -11.03
N ILE A 165 3.37 -16.09 -11.37
CA ILE A 165 2.88 -16.09 -12.76
C ILE A 165 3.63 -15.04 -13.57
N ASP A 166 3.69 -13.81 -13.06
CA ASP A 166 4.42 -12.72 -13.68
C ASP A 166 5.90 -13.09 -13.93
N TYR A 167 6.57 -13.63 -12.91
CA TYR A 167 7.96 -14.06 -13.00
C TYR A 167 8.25 -15.12 -14.07
N VAL A 168 7.37 -16.11 -14.23
CA VAL A 168 7.59 -17.21 -15.17
C VAL A 168 7.25 -16.83 -16.60
N VAL A 169 6.36 -15.86 -16.81
CA VAL A 169 5.95 -15.37 -18.14
C VAL A 169 6.90 -14.28 -18.63
N ASN A 170 7.41 -13.44 -17.73
CA ASN A 170 8.31 -12.35 -18.06
C ASN A 170 9.77 -12.79 -18.01
N SER A 171 10.42 -12.85 -19.18
CA SER A 171 11.82 -13.30 -19.28
C SER A 171 12.81 -12.30 -18.68
N GLU A 172 12.53 -11.02 -18.83
CA GLU A 172 13.34 -9.90 -18.35
C GLU A 172 12.63 -9.24 -17.18
N GLN A 173 13.38 -9.03 -16.09
CA GLN A 173 12.87 -8.45 -14.86
C GLN A 173 13.44 -7.04 -14.71
N PRO A 174 12.66 -6.07 -14.21
CA PRO A 174 13.16 -4.71 -14.09
C PRO A 174 14.32 -4.66 -13.11
N LYS A 175 15.39 -3.95 -13.46
CA LYS A 175 16.60 -3.83 -12.65
C LYS A 175 16.75 -2.42 -12.09
N MET A 176 16.65 -2.32 -10.78
CA MET A 176 16.84 -1.10 -10.00
C MET A 176 18.27 -1.05 -9.44
N TYR A 177 18.97 0.05 -9.73
CA TYR A 177 20.24 0.35 -9.08
C TYR A 177 20.04 1.31 -7.91
N ILE A 178 20.52 0.96 -6.72
CA ILE A 178 20.44 1.78 -5.51
C ILE A 178 21.75 2.52 -5.35
N LEU A 179 21.72 3.86 -5.38
CA LEU A 179 22.90 4.67 -5.15
C LEU A 179 23.46 4.43 -3.74
N ASN A 180 24.78 4.26 -3.65
CA ASN A 180 25.51 4.07 -2.41
C ASN A 180 26.80 4.91 -2.40
N GLY A 181 27.06 5.54 -1.25
CA GLY A 181 28.28 6.29 -0.99
C GLY A 181 28.05 7.53 -0.12
N HIS A 182 26.79 7.90 0.11
CA HIS A 182 26.36 9.14 0.74
C HIS A 182 25.49 8.92 1.99
N GLY A 183 25.57 7.72 2.56
CA GLY A 183 24.80 7.30 3.73
C GLY A 183 23.31 7.20 3.46
N GLU A 184 22.97 6.70 2.26
CA GLU A 184 21.63 6.29 1.87
C GLU A 184 21.05 5.30 2.89
N ALA A 185 19.74 5.41 3.13
CA ALA A 185 19.07 4.52 4.05
C ALA A 185 18.89 3.13 3.44
N GLU A 186 19.01 2.10 4.27
CA GLU A 186 18.58 0.75 3.93
C GLU A 186 17.08 0.74 3.59
N LEU A 187 16.68 -0.11 2.64
CA LEU A 187 15.26 -0.26 2.32
C LEU A 187 14.50 -0.85 3.51
N SER A 188 13.32 -0.30 3.79
CA SER A 188 12.44 -0.86 4.82
C SER A 188 12.06 -2.31 4.49
N THR A 189 11.78 -3.13 5.51
CA THR A 189 11.42 -4.53 5.28
C THR A 189 10.18 -4.64 4.39
N THR A 190 9.21 -3.74 4.58
CA THR A 190 8.00 -3.72 3.76
C THR A 190 8.30 -3.34 2.31
N PHE A 191 9.13 -2.33 2.06
CA PHE A 191 9.46 -1.91 0.70
C PHE A 191 10.26 -3.00 -0.03
N ASN A 192 11.27 -3.59 0.61
CA ASN A 192 12.07 -4.66 0.01
C ASN A 192 11.21 -5.90 -0.34
N ASN A 193 10.29 -6.29 0.54
CA ASN A 193 9.35 -7.38 0.27
C ASN A 193 8.45 -7.06 -0.93
N GLN A 194 8.01 -5.81 -1.08
CA GLN A 194 7.18 -5.39 -2.21
C GLN A 194 7.98 -5.39 -3.53
N LEU A 195 9.22 -4.90 -3.53
CA LEU A 195 10.11 -4.99 -4.71
C LEU A 195 10.32 -6.44 -5.15
N THR A 196 10.60 -7.34 -4.19
CA THR A 196 10.74 -8.78 -4.45
C THR A 196 9.46 -9.39 -5.04
N LYS A 197 8.30 -8.92 -4.57
CA LYS A 197 6.99 -9.37 -5.04
C LYS A 197 6.68 -8.89 -6.45
N GLU A 198 7.08 -7.68 -6.81
CA GLU A 198 7.00 -7.16 -8.18
C GLU A 198 8.14 -7.66 -9.08
N ASN A 199 8.94 -8.63 -8.60
CA ASN A 199 10.07 -9.22 -9.32
C ASN A 199 11.13 -8.20 -9.77
N ILE A 200 11.30 -7.09 -9.04
CA ILE A 200 12.33 -6.10 -9.33
C ILE A 200 13.68 -6.60 -8.80
N GLU A 201 14.66 -6.72 -9.68
CA GLU A 201 16.04 -7.02 -9.33
C GLU A 201 16.71 -5.76 -8.76
N THR A 202 17.42 -5.89 -7.65
CA THR A 202 18.06 -4.76 -6.98
C THR A 202 19.56 -4.96 -6.90
N GLU A 203 20.34 -3.97 -7.34
CA GLU A 203 21.80 -3.93 -7.17
C GLU A 203 22.23 -2.58 -6.58
N GLU A 204 23.34 -2.56 -5.86
CA GLU A 204 23.93 -1.29 -5.39
C GLU A 204 24.92 -0.74 -6.42
N ILE A 205 24.98 0.58 -6.54
CA ILE A 205 25.97 1.28 -7.35
C ILE A 205 26.66 2.37 -6.56
N SER A 206 27.98 2.47 -6.70
CA SER A 206 28.74 3.63 -6.26
C SER A 206 29.35 4.35 -7.46
N LEU A 207 28.83 5.54 -7.76
CA LEU A 207 29.30 6.38 -8.86
C LEU A 207 30.74 6.86 -8.64
N LEU A 208 31.22 6.86 -7.38
CA LEU A 208 32.63 7.09 -7.03
C LEU A 208 33.61 6.06 -7.62
N THR A 209 33.11 4.88 -7.99
CA THR A 209 33.93 3.77 -8.48
C THR A 209 33.67 3.40 -9.94
N THR A 210 32.44 3.60 -10.41
CA THR A 210 31.98 3.19 -11.75
C THR A 210 32.01 4.33 -12.77
N ASN A 211 31.90 5.59 -12.32
CA ASN A 211 31.87 6.81 -13.16
C ASN A 211 30.74 6.87 -14.22
N GLU A 212 29.83 5.90 -14.25
CA GLU A 212 28.65 5.86 -15.12
C GLU A 212 27.57 4.98 -14.49
N VAL A 213 26.31 5.19 -14.88
CA VAL A 213 25.21 4.27 -14.55
C VAL A 213 25.27 3.09 -15.54
N PRO A 214 25.19 1.82 -15.09
CA PRO A 214 25.19 0.65 -15.95
C PRO A 214 24.11 0.69 -17.03
N ASP A 215 24.46 0.22 -18.23
CA ASP A 215 23.54 0.18 -19.38
C ASP A 215 22.33 -0.74 -19.15
N ASP A 216 22.39 -1.68 -18.20
CA ASP A 216 21.31 -2.58 -17.82
C ASP A 216 20.43 -2.04 -16.67
N ALA A 217 20.62 -0.77 -16.28
CA ALA A 217 19.78 -0.11 -15.29
C ALA A 217 18.47 0.38 -15.92
N ASP A 218 17.33 -0.21 -15.51
CA ASP A 218 16.01 0.32 -15.89
C ASP A 218 15.69 1.63 -15.16
N PHE A 219 16.16 1.78 -13.92
CA PHE A 219 16.13 3.03 -13.17
C PHE A 219 17.10 3.02 -11.98
N VAL A 220 17.42 4.22 -11.48
CA VAL A 220 18.25 4.41 -10.27
C VAL A 220 17.41 4.97 -9.13
N LEU A 221 17.54 4.36 -7.95
CA LEU A 221 16.98 4.82 -6.69
C LEU A 221 18.03 5.58 -5.88
N ILE A 222 17.70 6.82 -5.48
CA ILE A 222 18.45 7.57 -4.47
C ILE A 222 17.59 7.63 -3.22
N ASN A 223 17.90 6.78 -2.23
CA ASN A 223 17.07 6.58 -1.04
C ASN A 223 17.67 7.29 0.19
N ALA A 224 17.09 8.41 0.57
CA ALA A 224 17.38 9.13 1.81
C ALA A 224 18.89 9.38 2.06
N PRO A 225 19.62 10.00 1.12
CA PRO A 225 21.04 10.29 1.32
C PRO A 225 21.25 11.24 2.50
N SER A 226 22.27 10.96 3.30
CA SER A 226 22.62 11.73 4.50
C SER A 226 23.69 12.80 4.25
N SER A 227 24.46 12.67 3.17
CA SER A 227 25.46 13.64 2.70
C SER A 227 25.28 13.95 1.23
N ASP A 228 25.84 15.08 0.78
CA ASP A 228 25.69 15.52 -0.60
C ASP A 228 26.56 14.69 -1.56
N ILE A 229 26.05 14.51 -2.78
CA ILE A 229 26.82 13.99 -3.89
C ILE A 229 27.86 15.00 -4.36
N SER A 230 28.89 14.56 -5.06
CA SER A 230 29.84 15.48 -5.70
C SER A 230 29.26 16.10 -6.99
N GLU A 231 29.89 17.18 -7.46
CA GLU A 231 29.55 17.80 -8.76
C GLU A 231 29.76 16.82 -9.93
N GLU A 232 30.75 15.93 -9.85
CA GLU A 232 30.99 14.90 -10.87
C GLU A 232 29.85 13.87 -10.91
N GLU A 233 29.40 13.40 -9.75
CA GLU A 233 28.25 12.49 -9.63
C GLU A 233 26.94 13.14 -10.09
N LYS A 234 26.72 14.41 -9.74
CA LYS A 234 25.60 15.21 -10.26
C LYS A 234 25.60 15.18 -11.80
N ASN A 235 26.73 15.49 -12.42
CA ASN A 235 26.86 15.48 -13.89
C ASN A 235 26.61 14.08 -14.48
N ILE A 236 27.02 13.00 -13.81
CA ILE A 236 26.74 11.62 -14.28
C ILE A 236 25.23 11.35 -14.28
N LEU A 237 24.53 11.69 -13.19
CA LEU A 237 23.07 11.51 -13.07
C LEU A 237 22.30 12.38 -14.06
N GLU A 238 22.77 13.60 -14.31
CA GLU A 238 22.21 14.48 -15.34
C GLU A 238 22.35 13.90 -16.73
N ASN A 239 23.55 13.43 -17.08
CA ASN A 239 23.77 12.78 -18.37
C ASN A 239 22.94 11.51 -18.50
N TYR A 240 22.79 10.72 -17.43
CA TYR A 240 21.92 9.55 -17.44
C TYR A 240 20.47 9.95 -17.76
N PHE A 241 19.90 10.92 -17.03
CA PHE A 241 18.54 11.41 -17.26
C PHE A 241 18.35 12.01 -18.66
N ASP A 242 19.24 12.91 -19.10
CA ASP A 242 19.17 13.56 -20.42
C ASP A 242 19.28 12.56 -21.59
N ASN A 243 19.82 11.35 -21.36
CA ASN A 243 19.88 10.25 -22.33
C ASN A 243 18.73 9.21 -22.18
N GLY A 244 17.65 9.56 -21.48
CA GLY A 244 16.49 8.67 -21.30
C GLY A 244 16.52 7.82 -20.03
N GLY A 245 17.50 8.06 -19.16
CA GLY A 245 17.61 7.40 -17.87
C GLY A 245 16.50 7.81 -16.90
N LYS A 246 16.23 6.92 -15.94
CA LYS A 246 15.08 7.02 -15.05
C LYS A 246 15.49 7.07 -13.59
N LEU A 247 14.97 8.03 -12.84
CA LEU A 247 15.39 8.32 -11.49
C LEU A 247 14.19 8.33 -10.53
N LEU A 248 14.31 7.59 -9.44
CA LEU A 248 13.44 7.71 -8.28
C LEU A 248 14.25 8.28 -7.12
N VAL A 249 13.86 9.43 -6.59
CA VAL A 249 14.58 10.09 -5.50
C VAL A 249 13.66 10.32 -4.32
N MET A 250 14.04 9.83 -3.16
CA MET A 250 13.38 10.13 -1.89
C MET A 250 14.39 10.85 -1.01
N ALA A 251 14.31 12.18 -0.98
CA ALA A 251 15.27 13.01 -0.26
C ALA A 251 14.52 14.16 0.42
N GLY A 252 14.64 14.21 1.75
CA GLY A 252 14.17 15.34 2.56
C GLY A 252 15.33 16.19 3.07
N PRO A 253 15.08 17.01 4.11
CA PRO A 253 16.14 17.70 4.82
C PRO A 253 16.97 16.70 5.65
N VAL A 254 18.26 16.99 5.78
CA VAL A 254 19.21 16.21 6.58
C VAL A 254 19.47 16.86 7.95
N GLU A 255 19.80 16.06 8.96
CA GLU A 255 20.07 16.56 10.32
C GLU A 255 21.30 17.48 10.38
N SER A 256 22.31 17.21 9.56
CA SER A 256 23.57 17.95 9.53
C SER A 256 24.04 18.17 8.09
N GLY A 257 24.36 19.42 7.76
CA GLY A 257 24.78 19.80 6.42
C GLY A 257 23.59 20.13 5.52
N ASP A 258 23.82 20.05 4.21
CA ASP A 258 22.82 20.29 3.17
C ASP A 258 23.22 19.47 1.92
N LEU A 259 22.33 19.36 0.94
CA LEU A 259 22.51 18.55 -0.27
C LEU A 259 22.48 19.41 -1.56
N PRO A 260 23.32 20.46 -1.68
CA PRO A 260 23.20 21.43 -2.77
C PRO A 260 23.45 20.83 -4.17
N ASN A 261 24.31 19.81 -4.33
CA ASN A 261 24.50 19.16 -5.63
C ASN A 261 23.32 18.25 -5.97
N LEU A 262 22.81 17.49 -4.99
CA LEU A 262 21.64 16.66 -5.19
C LEU A 262 20.40 17.49 -5.57
N TYR A 263 20.07 18.55 -4.83
CA TYR A 263 18.98 19.46 -5.23
C TYR A 263 19.34 20.36 -6.43
N GLY A 264 20.63 20.48 -6.72
CA GLY A 264 21.14 21.10 -7.93
C GLY A 264 20.74 20.32 -9.20
N LEU A 265 20.59 19.00 -9.12
CA LEU A 265 20.05 18.16 -10.19
C LEU A 265 18.62 18.59 -10.56
N LEU A 266 17.72 18.73 -9.56
CA LEU A 266 16.35 19.21 -9.77
C LEU A 266 16.28 20.63 -10.35
N SER A 267 17.17 21.51 -9.87
CA SER A 267 17.17 22.92 -10.24
C SER A 267 17.37 23.13 -11.74
N ASP A 268 18.16 22.27 -12.39
CA ASP A 268 18.43 22.34 -13.83
C ASP A 268 17.21 21.95 -14.69
N TYR A 269 16.20 21.33 -14.08
CA TYR A 269 14.90 20.98 -14.70
C TYR A 269 13.75 21.87 -14.21
N GLY A 270 14.05 23.01 -13.60
CA GLY A 270 13.05 24.02 -13.23
C GLY A 270 12.39 23.83 -11.88
N VAL A 271 12.84 22.87 -11.06
CA VAL A 271 12.32 22.65 -9.70
C VAL A 271 13.35 23.13 -8.68
N LYS A 272 13.00 24.15 -7.91
CA LYS A 272 13.86 24.65 -6.84
C LYS A 272 13.46 24.02 -5.53
N SER A 273 14.45 23.77 -4.69
CA SER A 273 14.20 23.36 -3.32
C SER A 273 14.45 24.51 -2.37
N ASP A 274 13.54 24.72 -1.43
CA ASP A 274 13.77 25.61 -0.30
C ASP A 274 14.62 24.91 0.77
N ASN A 275 15.15 25.68 1.71
CA ASN A 275 15.88 25.17 2.86
C ASN A 275 14.96 25.00 4.06
N GLY A 276 15.15 23.92 4.82
CA GLY A 276 14.45 23.71 6.08
C GLY A 276 13.48 22.54 6.07
N VAL A 277 12.55 22.58 7.03
CA VAL A 277 11.49 21.58 7.22
C VAL A 277 10.15 22.26 7.02
N VAL A 278 9.33 21.74 6.11
CA VAL A 278 7.99 22.25 5.86
C VAL A 278 7.07 21.94 7.04
N VAL A 279 6.30 22.95 7.43
CA VAL A 279 5.24 22.89 8.44
C VAL A 279 3.97 23.43 7.80
N ASP A 280 2.84 22.76 8.03
CA ASP A 280 1.52 23.18 7.57
C ASP A 280 0.61 23.46 8.78
N THR A 281 0.00 24.64 8.84
CA THR A 281 -0.90 25.01 9.94
C THR A 281 -2.37 24.77 9.62
N ASP A 282 -2.71 24.39 8.38
CA ASP A 282 -4.06 23.94 8.07
C ASP A 282 -4.31 22.58 8.73
N HIS A 283 -5.30 22.53 9.61
CA HIS A 283 -5.66 21.33 10.37
C HIS A 283 -6.17 20.18 9.50
N ASP A 284 -6.48 20.44 8.22
CA ASP A 284 -6.80 19.42 7.22
C ASP A 284 -5.55 18.81 6.57
N HIS A 285 -4.39 19.48 6.63
CA HIS A 285 -3.15 19.12 5.92
C HIS A 285 -2.04 18.56 6.80
N TYR A 286 -2.34 18.23 8.06
CA TYR A 286 -1.41 17.48 8.92
C TYR A 286 -2.11 16.47 9.82
N ALA A 287 -1.34 15.49 10.29
CA ALA A 287 -1.81 14.43 11.17
C ALA A 287 -1.16 14.49 12.56
N PHE A 288 -1.76 13.76 13.51
CA PHE A 288 -1.18 13.48 14.84
C PHE A 288 -0.84 14.70 15.70
N GLN A 289 -1.45 15.88 15.46
CA GLN A 289 -1.09 17.13 16.13
C GLN A 289 0.37 17.53 15.92
N ALA A 290 0.98 17.06 14.84
CA ALA A 290 2.37 17.31 14.47
C ALA A 290 2.38 17.97 13.07
N PRO A 291 2.48 19.30 12.98
CA PRO A 291 2.30 20.01 11.70
C PRO A 291 3.45 19.82 10.69
N TYR A 292 4.45 18.99 11.00
CA TYR A 292 5.50 18.51 10.08
C TYR A 292 5.23 17.07 9.58
N ILE A 293 4.17 16.40 10.06
CA ILE A 293 3.66 15.14 9.52
C ILE A 293 2.53 15.49 8.56
N LEU A 294 2.93 15.82 7.33
CA LEU A 294 2.05 16.43 6.35
C LEU A 294 1.09 15.40 5.77
N MET A 295 -0.15 15.83 5.55
CA MET A 295 -1.20 15.12 4.82
C MET A 295 -1.51 15.97 3.58
N PRO A 296 -0.67 15.90 2.53
CA PRO A 296 -0.77 16.81 1.40
C PRO A 296 -2.05 16.57 0.60
N THR A 297 -2.41 17.56 -0.20
CA THR A 297 -3.34 17.36 -1.32
C THR A 297 -2.64 16.49 -2.35
N ILE A 298 -3.29 15.40 -2.77
CA ILE A 298 -2.82 14.56 -3.87
C ILE A 298 -3.34 15.19 -5.17
N GLU A 299 -2.42 15.59 -6.04
CA GLU A 299 -2.75 16.09 -7.38
C GLU A 299 -3.00 14.92 -8.33
N SER A 300 -3.87 15.10 -9.34
CA SER A 300 -4.22 14.05 -10.30
C SER A 300 -3.10 13.81 -11.31
N SER A 301 -2.70 12.55 -11.47
CA SER A 301 -1.73 12.06 -12.45
C SER A 301 -1.86 10.54 -12.58
N ASP A 302 -1.25 9.95 -13.61
CA ASP A 302 -1.24 8.50 -13.81
C ASP A 302 -0.66 7.73 -12.60
N ILE A 303 0.22 8.38 -11.82
CA ILE A 303 0.82 7.81 -10.60
C ILE A 303 -0.15 7.84 -9.41
N THR A 304 -0.96 8.89 -9.30
CA THR A 304 -1.75 9.21 -8.09
C THR A 304 -3.24 8.92 -8.22
N ASP A 305 -3.78 8.78 -9.43
CA ASP A 305 -5.22 8.62 -9.68
C ASP A 305 -5.82 7.39 -8.97
N LEU A 306 -5.07 6.27 -8.91
CA LEU A 306 -5.52 5.07 -8.19
C LEU A 306 -5.68 5.32 -6.68
N LEU A 307 -4.86 6.18 -6.08
CA LEU A 307 -4.98 6.55 -4.68
C LEU A 307 -6.19 7.47 -4.45
N LEU A 308 -6.43 8.40 -5.37
CA LEU A 308 -7.58 9.31 -5.36
C LEU A 308 -8.91 8.53 -5.46
N ASP A 309 -9.01 7.59 -6.41
CA ASP A 309 -10.21 6.77 -6.63
C ASP A 309 -10.59 5.95 -5.38
N GLU A 310 -9.60 5.48 -4.65
CA GLU A 310 -9.76 4.69 -3.43
C GLU A 310 -9.83 5.54 -2.15
N ASN A 311 -9.74 6.88 -2.27
CA ASN A 311 -9.73 7.83 -1.15
C ASN A 311 -8.61 7.56 -0.13
N TYR A 312 -7.45 7.15 -0.62
CA TYR A 312 -6.24 7.04 0.19
C TYR A 312 -5.60 8.41 0.41
N TYR A 313 -4.88 8.54 1.51
CA TYR A 313 -4.10 9.73 1.85
C TYR A 313 -2.62 9.36 1.93
N ALA A 314 -1.77 10.26 1.44
CA ALA A 314 -0.33 10.17 1.66
C ALA A 314 0.04 10.81 3.02
N ILE A 315 1.10 10.32 3.64
CA ILE A 315 1.72 10.92 4.82
C ILE A 315 3.16 11.27 4.48
N VAL A 316 3.49 12.55 4.41
CA VAL A 316 4.82 13.04 4.03
C VAL A 316 5.47 13.75 5.22
N PRO A 317 6.18 13.02 6.09
CA PRO A 317 6.80 13.59 7.28
C PRO A 317 8.12 14.29 6.94
N ILE A 318 8.45 15.34 7.69
CA ILE A 318 9.77 15.99 7.66
C ILE A 318 10.20 16.25 6.20
N ALA A 319 9.38 17.03 5.50
CA ALA A 319 9.59 17.29 4.08
C ALA A 319 10.38 18.57 3.87
N ARG A 320 11.09 18.66 2.73
CA ARG A 320 11.62 19.92 2.21
C ARG A 320 10.61 20.50 1.21
N GLY A 321 10.54 21.83 1.11
CA GLY A 321 9.63 22.49 0.18
C GLY A 321 10.20 22.54 -1.23
N LEU A 322 9.43 22.10 -2.24
CA LEU A 322 9.78 22.26 -3.65
C LEU A 322 8.92 23.34 -4.29
N GLU A 323 9.54 24.16 -5.13
CA GLU A 323 8.90 25.18 -5.95
C GLU A 323 9.08 24.84 -7.43
N VAL A 324 7.98 24.57 -8.12
CA VAL A 324 7.98 24.35 -9.56
C VAL A 324 8.02 25.71 -10.26
N GLY A 325 9.10 25.96 -11.01
CA GLY A 325 9.33 27.17 -11.78
C GLY A 325 9.33 26.93 -13.28
N ASN A 326 9.83 27.93 -14.03
CA ASN A 326 10.05 27.80 -15.46
C ASN A 326 11.48 27.26 -15.71
N THR A 327 11.63 26.46 -16.76
CA THR A 327 12.92 26.01 -17.29
C THR A 327 12.98 26.21 -18.79
N ASP A 328 14.20 26.37 -19.31
CA ASP A 328 14.48 26.43 -20.76
C ASP A 328 14.70 25.01 -21.34
N LYS A 329 14.83 23.97 -20.49
CA LYS A 329 14.89 22.57 -20.94
C LYS A 329 13.50 22.12 -21.39
N ASP A 330 13.45 21.26 -22.40
CA ASP A 330 12.22 20.66 -22.92
C ASP A 330 11.76 19.51 -22.01
N VAL A 331 11.22 19.87 -20.84
CA VAL A 331 10.69 18.94 -19.85
C VAL A 331 9.30 19.35 -19.40
N ASN A 332 8.48 18.35 -19.07
CA ASN A 332 7.20 18.55 -18.42
C ASN A 332 7.37 18.29 -16.92
N VAL A 333 6.95 19.23 -16.07
CA VAL A 333 7.01 19.09 -14.61
C VAL A 333 5.59 19.04 -14.05
N THR A 334 5.24 17.91 -13.42
CA THR A 334 3.94 17.66 -12.81
C THR A 334 4.09 17.56 -11.29
N SER A 335 3.38 18.41 -10.54
CA SER A 335 3.29 18.26 -9.09
C SER A 335 2.40 17.05 -8.76
N LEU A 336 2.85 16.19 -7.84
CA LEU A 336 2.11 15.01 -7.37
C LEU A 336 1.45 15.25 -6.00
N LEU A 337 2.14 15.99 -5.13
CA LEU A 337 1.71 16.25 -3.74
C LEU A 337 1.95 17.72 -3.40
N THR A 338 0.97 18.40 -2.83
CA THR A 338 1.05 19.84 -2.50
C THR A 338 0.57 20.13 -1.06
N THR A 339 1.18 21.14 -0.43
CA THR A 339 0.72 21.64 0.88
C THR A 339 -0.48 22.57 0.74
N SER A 340 -1.05 23.01 1.86
CA SER A 340 -1.96 24.14 1.89
C SER A 340 -1.22 25.47 1.59
N ASP A 341 -2.00 26.53 1.34
CA ASP A 341 -1.49 27.91 1.25
C ASP A 341 -1.02 28.46 2.61
N GLU A 342 -1.33 27.80 3.73
CA GLU A 342 -0.87 28.20 5.06
C GLU A 342 0.50 27.62 5.43
N ALA A 343 1.06 26.76 4.59
CA ALA A 343 2.35 26.14 4.84
C ALA A 343 3.53 27.13 4.74
N TYR A 344 4.58 26.85 5.49
CA TYR A 344 5.86 27.55 5.44
C TYR A 344 7.01 26.60 5.75
N SER A 345 8.20 26.93 5.24
CA SER A 345 9.42 26.18 5.52
C SER A 345 10.16 26.78 6.71
N LYS A 346 10.36 25.98 7.76
CA LYS A 346 11.16 26.32 8.94
C LYS A 346 12.64 26.25 8.58
N VAL A 347 13.29 27.40 8.40
CA VAL A 347 14.73 27.47 8.07
C VAL A 347 15.61 26.85 9.18
N ALA A 348 15.12 26.82 10.42
CA ALA A 348 15.77 26.14 11.53
C ALA A 348 15.95 24.62 11.30
N GLY A 349 15.19 24.02 10.38
CA GLY A 349 15.24 22.59 10.07
C GLY A 349 15.05 21.73 11.32
N TYR A 350 15.93 20.74 11.53
CA TYR A 350 15.91 19.88 12.71
C TYR A 350 16.18 20.60 14.05
N ASN A 351 16.67 21.84 14.01
CA ASN A 351 16.89 22.65 15.21
C ASN A 351 15.68 23.50 15.61
N LEU A 352 14.51 23.29 15.00
CA LEU A 352 13.28 23.99 15.36
C LEU A 352 12.96 23.82 16.85
N THR A 353 12.53 24.90 17.50
CA THR A 353 12.12 24.90 18.92
C THR A 353 10.64 25.23 19.12
N THR A 354 10.01 25.76 18.07
CA THR A 354 8.58 26.02 17.95
C THR A 354 8.14 25.67 16.54
N TYR A 355 6.86 25.36 16.38
CA TYR A 355 6.23 25.23 15.08
C TYR A 355 5.72 26.57 14.57
N ASP A 356 5.55 27.59 15.42
CA ASP A 356 5.09 28.91 15.01
C ASP A 356 6.02 29.50 13.93
N LYS A 357 5.42 30.21 12.99
CA LYS A 357 6.15 30.93 11.94
C LYS A 357 7.01 32.05 12.56
N GLU A 358 8.27 32.11 12.15
CA GLU A 358 9.27 33.08 12.61
C GLU A 358 9.78 33.93 11.44
N ASP A 359 10.41 35.08 11.75
CA ASP A 359 11.03 35.93 10.74
C ASP A 359 12.16 35.17 10.02
N GLY A 360 12.05 35.09 8.69
CA GLY A 360 13.01 34.39 7.84
C GLY A 360 12.55 33.02 7.35
N ASP A 361 11.45 32.48 7.88
CA ASP A 361 10.78 31.31 7.29
C ASP A 361 10.18 31.66 5.92
N THR A 362 10.25 30.71 4.98
CA THR A 362 9.75 30.89 3.61
C THR A 362 8.27 30.54 3.53
N ASP A 363 7.48 31.40 2.92
CA ASP A 363 6.06 31.16 2.64
C ASP A 363 5.87 30.10 1.54
N GLY A 364 4.94 29.18 1.74
CA GLY A 364 4.46 28.27 0.72
C GLY A 364 3.39 28.90 -0.19
N PRO A 365 2.55 28.09 -0.87
CA PRO A 365 2.51 26.62 -0.79
C PRO A 365 3.74 25.96 -1.42
N PHE A 366 4.02 24.71 -1.02
CA PHE A 366 5.10 23.89 -1.57
C PHE A 366 4.57 22.64 -2.25
N THR A 367 5.30 22.21 -3.26
CA THR A 367 5.20 20.84 -3.77
C THR A 367 6.08 19.91 -2.93
N LEU A 368 5.59 18.71 -2.62
CA LEU A 368 6.28 17.69 -1.84
C LEU A 368 6.65 16.44 -2.66
N GLY A 369 6.11 16.33 -3.86
CA GLY A 369 6.47 15.31 -4.84
C GLY A 369 6.29 15.83 -6.25
N VAL A 370 7.24 15.55 -7.14
CA VAL A 370 7.21 15.96 -8.55
C VAL A 370 7.52 14.77 -9.47
N ASP A 371 6.94 14.80 -10.66
CA ASP A 371 7.29 13.96 -11.80
C ASP A 371 7.79 14.84 -12.94
N ILE A 372 9.01 14.60 -13.41
CA ILE A 372 9.67 15.36 -14.47
C ILE A 372 9.91 14.43 -15.64
N THR A 373 9.30 14.70 -16.79
CA THR A 373 9.42 13.86 -18.01
C THR A 373 10.04 14.62 -19.17
N GLN A 374 10.79 13.91 -20.01
CA GLN A 374 11.35 14.35 -21.29
C GLN A 374 10.66 13.65 -22.46
N ASP A 375 9.94 14.40 -23.29
CA ASP A 375 9.19 13.82 -24.41
C ASP A 375 10.12 13.29 -25.53
N GLU A 376 11.29 13.91 -25.75
CA GLU A 376 12.20 13.51 -26.85
C GLU A 376 12.99 12.23 -26.56
N ASN A 377 13.45 12.03 -25.32
CA ASN A 377 14.39 10.96 -24.96
C ASN A 377 13.81 9.95 -23.95
N ASP A 378 12.55 10.08 -23.52
CA ASP A 378 11.88 9.21 -22.52
C ASP A 378 12.52 9.23 -21.11
N GLY A 379 13.28 10.29 -20.79
CA GLY A 379 13.86 10.49 -19.46
C GLY A 379 12.76 10.83 -18.45
N GLN A 380 12.78 10.18 -17.28
CA GLN A 380 11.78 10.41 -16.22
C GLN A 380 12.42 10.46 -14.83
N MET A 381 12.11 11.50 -14.05
CA MET A 381 12.61 11.71 -12.69
C MET A 381 11.44 11.98 -11.76
N ILE A 382 11.18 11.04 -10.86
CA ILE A 382 10.18 11.18 -9.81
C ILE A 382 10.89 11.47 -8.50
N TRP A 383 10.52 12.57 -7.86
CA TRP A 383 11.15 13.04 -6.64
C TRP A 383 10.12 13.22 -5.52
N TYR A 384 10.40 12.67 -4.35
CA TYR A 384 9.67 12.93 -3.12
C TYR A 384 10.55 13.64 -2.11
N ALA A 385 10.05 14.74 -1.57
CA ALA A 385 10.81 15.66 -0.73
C ALA A 385 10.94 15.20 0.73
N SER A 386 10.81 13.90 1.00
CA SER A 386 10.93 13.29 2.32
C SER A 386 11.75 12.01 2.26
N SER A 387 12.74 11.92 3.15
CA SER A 387 13.56 10.71 3.36
C SER A 387 12.80 9.58 4.07
N TYR A 388 11.62 9.86 4.64
CA TYR A 388 10.88 8.92 5.49
C TYR A 388 9.54 8.50 4.87
N LEU A 389 9.34 8.74 3.58
CA LEU A 389 8.06 8.46 2.91
C LEU A 389 7.66 6.98 3.04
N VAL A 390 8.58 6.05 2.80
CA VAL A 390 8.35 4.59 2.83
C VAL A 390 8.89 3.89 4.07
N ASP A 391 9.22 4.67 5.10
CA ASP A 391 9.55 4.13 6.42
C ASP A 391 8.34 3.35 6.96
N ASP A 392 8.58 2.18 7.58
CA ASP A 392 7.52 1.27 8.01
C ASP A 392 6.48 1.96 8.93
N THR A 393 6.92 2.93 9.74
CA THR A 393 6.04 3.71 10.62
C THR A 393 5.09 4.60 9.84
N TYR A 394 5.59 5.41 8.91
CA TYR A 394 4.78 6.36 8.15
C TYR A 394 3.96 5.70 7.06
N ASN A 395 4.48 4.63 6.46
CA ASN A 395 3.70 3.76 5.59
C ASN A 395 2.52 3.12 6.34
N SER A 396 2.72 2.70 7.59
CA SER A 396 1.61 2.21 8.42
C SER A 396 0.60 3.31 8.72
N TYR A 397 1.04 4.55 8.97
CA TYR A 397 0.13 5.69 9.18
C TYR A 397 -0.69 6.02 7.94
N SER A 398 -0.16 5.84 6.73
CA SER A 398 -0.93 5.99 5.49
C SER A 398 -1.73 4.74 5.11
N SER A 399 -1.76 3.71 5.98
CA SER A 399 -2.38 2.40 5.69
C SER A 399 -1.86 1.74 4.41
N GLY A 400 -0.56 1.91 4.11
CA GLY A 400 0.10 1.36 2.94
C GLY A 400 0.12 2.30 1.72
N ALA A 401 -0.61 3.42 1.76
CA ALA A 401 -0.74 4.30 0.60
C ALA A 401 0.58 4.95 0.16
N ASN A 402 1.52 5.21 1.09
CA ASN A 402 2.84 5.73 0.71
C ASN A 402 3.64 4.71 -0.11
N LEU A 403 3.60 3.43 0.28
CA LEU A 403 4.23 2.36 -0.49
C LEU A 403 3.54 2.19 -1.84
N ASP A 404 2.21 2.19 -1.88
CA ASP A 404 1.44 2.12 -3.14
C ASP A 404 1.82 3.28 -4.07
N LEU A 405 1.97 4.51 -3.54
CA LEU A 405 2.42 5.66 -4.29
C LEU A 405 3.81 5.46 -4.91
N VAL A 406 4.78 4.96 -4.14
CA VAL A 406 6.13 4.67 -4.65
C VAL A 406 6.12 3.52 -5.65
N MET A 407 5.28 2.50 -5.46
CA MET A 407 5.13 1.41 -6.43
C MET A 407 4.49 1.87 -7.74
N ASN A 408 3.51 2.77 -7.69
CA ASN A 408 2.94 3.37 -8.90
C ASN A 408 4.00 4.19 -9.65
N SER A 409 4.86 4.91 -8.92
CA SER A 409 6.00 5.63 -9.51
C SER A 409 6.98 4.69 -10.19
N ILE A 410 7.34 3.58 -9.55
CA ILE A 410 8.19 2.56 -10.19
C ILE A 410 7.52 1.97 -11.43
N SER A 411 6.21 1.71 -11.38
CA SER A 411 5.45 1.24 -12.54
C SER A 411 5.45 2.26 -13.68
N SER A 412 5.44 3.56 -13.39
CA SER A 412 5.58 4.61 -14.39
C SER A 412 6.98 4.57 -15.03
N LEU A 413 8.04 4.50 -14.20
CA LEU A 413 9.42 4.50 -14.67
C LEU A 413 9.71 3.30 -15.57
N VAL A 414 9.37 2.08 -15.14
CA VAL A 414 9.65 0.86 -15.91
C VAL A 414 8.77 0.77 -17.18
N GLY A 415 7.76 1.63 -17.31
CA GLY A 415 6.76 1.58 -18.36
C GLY A 415 5.69 0.52 -18.07
N GLN A 416 4.49 0.71 -18.63
CA GLN A 416 3.36 -0.23 -18.47
C GLN A 416 3.73 -1.61 -19.01
N ARG A 417 4.30 -2.45 -18.13
CA ARG A 417 3.88 -3.83 -18.05
C ARG A 417 2.52 -3.74 -17.38
N ASP A 418 1.47 -4.28 -17.99
CA ASP A 418 0.07 -4.23 -17.54
C ASP A 418 -0.20 -4.89 -16.15
N ALA A 419 0.77 -4.91 -15.25
CA ALA A 419 0.91 -5.90 -14.19
C ALA A 419 1.56 -5.41 -12.89
N ILE A 420 2.00 -4.15 -12.75
CA ILE A 420 2.81 -3.76 -11.58
C ILE A 420 1.96 -3.00 -10.56
N SER A 421 1.22 -3.75 -9.75
CA SER A 421 0.82 -3.40 -8.38
C SER A 421 0.06 -4.60 -7.82
N ILE A 422 0.73 -5.71 -7.56
CA ILE A 422 0.10 -6.85 -6.92
C ILE A 422 -0.04 -6.51 -5.43
N ARG A 423 -1.07 -5.70 -5.11
CA ARG A 423 -1.34 -5.28 -3.73
C ARG A 423 -1.60 -6.51 -2.87
N SER A 424 -0.76 -6.70 -1.86
CA SER A 424 -1.07 -7.68 -0.82
C SER A 424 -2.31 -7.23 -0.07
N LYS A 425 -3.28 -8.14 0.13
CA LYS A 425 -4.35 -7.89 1.09
C LYS A 425 -3.75 -8.07 2.48
N SER A 426 -3.22 -6.98 3.03
CA SER A 426 -2.66 -7.00 4.37
C SER A 426 -3.78 -7.21 5.39
N LEU A 427 -3.60 -8.21 6.27
CA LEU A 427 -4.38 -8.36 7.49
C LEU A 427 -3.86 -7.45 8.62
N GLN A 428 -2.94 -6.53 8.33
CA GLN A 428 -2.46 -5.55 9.30
C GLN A 428 -3.57 -4.59 9.73
N TYR A 429 -3.34 -3.98 10.89
CA TYR A 429 -4.15 -2.91 11.40
C TYR A 429 -4.17 -1.75 10.39
N ASN A 430 -5.29 -1.57 9.68
CA ASN A 430 -5.55 -0.30 9.00
C ASN A 430 -5.62 0.78 10.07
N TYR A 431 -4.63 1.68 10.09
CA TYR A 431 -4.70 2.85 10.95
C TYR A 431 -5.77 3.77 10.39
N LEU A 432 -6.75 4.12 11.22
CA LEU A 432 -7.67 5.21 10.88
C LEU A 432 -6.94 6.53 11.13
N THR A 433 -6.07 6.90 10.17
CA THR A 433 -5.42 8.20 10.17
C THR A 433 -6.41 9.22 9.64
N ILE A 434 -6.58 10.29 10.40
CA ILE A 434 -7.52 11.37 10.14
C ILE A 434 -6.79 12.70 10.33
N SER A 435 -7.24 13.72 9.60
CA SER A 435 -6.75 15.08 9.79
C SER A 435 -6.97 15.55 11.23
N ASP A 436 -6.18 16.52 11.67
CA ASP A 436 -6.31 17.09 13.00
C ASP A 436 -7.68 17.77 13.22
N SER A 437 -8.26 18.35 12.16
CA SER A 437 -9.60 18.91 12.18
C SER A 437 -10.66 17.85 12.52
N THR A 438 -10.59 16.69 11.85
CA THR A 438 -11.51 15.56 12.04
C THR A 438 -11.34 14.97 13.43
N SER A 439 -10.10 14.84 13.90
CA SER A 439 -9.77 14.40 15.26
C SER A 439 -10.39 15.34 16.31
N SER A 440 -10.29 16.65 16.09
CA SER A 440 -10.85 17.67 16.98
C SER A 440 -12.38 17.65 17.04
N ILE A 441 -13.05 17.46 15.90
CA ILE A 441 -14.51 17.30 15.85
C ILE A 441 -14.95 16.03 16.58
N LEU A 442 -14.27 14.90 16.33
CA LEU A 442 -14.58 13.64 17.01
C LEU A 442 -14.38 13.76 18.52
N LYS A 443 -13.31 14.42 18.98
CA LYS A 443 -13.08 14.73 20.40
C LYS A 443 -14.24 15.56 20.98
N LEU A 444 -14.66 16.63 20.30
CA LEU A 444 -15.79 17.47 20.74
C LEU A 444 -17.10 16.68 20.85
N VAL A 445 -17.41 15.85 19.85
CA VAL A 445 -18.64 15.06 19.83
C VAL A 445 -18.62 13.96 20.89
N MET A 446 -17.52 13.21 20.97
CA MET A 446 -17.38 12.07 21.88
C MET A 446 -17.23 12.47 23.35
N ILE A 447 -16.48 13.53 23.65
CA ILE A 447 -16.19 13.96 25.03
C ILE A 447 -17.15 15.07 25.48
N GLY A 448 -17.58 15.95 24.58
CA GLY A 448 -18.49 17.04 24.90
C GLY A 448 -19.96 16.64 24.72
N VAL A 449 -20.36 16.40 23.46
CA VAL A 449 -21.78 16.29 23.09
C VAL A 449 -22.43 15.05 23.70
N PHE A 450 -21.88 13.85 23.51
CA PHE A 450 -22.52 12.62 24.00
C PHE A 450 -22.68 12.60 25.52
N PRO A 451 -21.67 12.93 26.35
CA PRO A 451 -21.84 12.98 27.80
C PRO A 451 -22.90 13.98 28.25
N ILE A 452 -22.98 15.15 27.61
CA ILE A 452 -24.03 16.15 27.91
C ILE A 452 -25.41 15.61 27.56
N VAL A 453 -25.56 14.93 26.40
CA VAL A 453 -26.83 14.31 26.00
C VAL A 453 -27.24 13.22 26.99
N TYR A 454 -26.33 12.33 27.38
CA TYR A 454 -26.62 11.30 28.39
C TYR A 454 -26.99 11.90 29.74
N LEU A 455 -26.30 12.95 30.18
CA LEU A 455 -26.60 13.68 31.42
C LEU A 455 -27.98 14.35 31.34
N ALA A 456 -28.32 14.99 30.22
CA ALA A 456 -29.62 15.61 30.01
C ALA A 456 -30.76 14.57 30.02
N VAL A 457 -30.58 13.43 29.34
CA VAL A 457 -31.54 12.31 29.36
C VAL A 457 -31.68 11.75 30.78
N GLY A 458 -30.58 11.56 31.50
CA GLY A 458 -30.59 11.13 32.89
C GLY A 458 -31.39 12.08 33.79
N ILE A 459 -31.16 13.39 33.70
CA ILE A 459 -31.92 14.42 34.43
C ILE A 459 -33.40 14.36 34.06
N ALA A 460 -33.73 14.29 32.76
CA ALA A 460 -35.12 14.23 32.29
C ALA A 460 -35.87 13.02 32.86
N ILE A 461 -35.22 11.86 32.92
CA ILE A 461 -35.80 10.64 33.52
C ILE A 461 -36.02 10.82 35.03
N VAL A 462 -35.06 11.40 35.76
CA VAL A 462 -35.20 11.66 37.20
C VAL A 462 -36.36 12.62 37.50
N VAL A 463 -36.45 13.72 36.74
CA VAL A 463 -37.54 14.70 36.88
C VAL A 463 -38.89 14.07 36.57
N LYS A 464 -38.98 13.26 35.50
CA LYS A 464 -40.22 12.53 35.14
C LYS A 464 -40.63 11.54 36.23
N ARG A 465 -39.68 10.80 36.82
CA ARG A 465 -39.95 9.87 37.93
C ARG A 465 -40.40 10.60 39.19
N ARG A 466 -39.78 11.74 39.54
CA ARG A 466 -40.23 12.56 40.69
C ARG A 466 -41.66 13.05 40.51
N ARG A 467 -42.01 13.62 39.35
CA ARG A 467 -43.37 14.08 39.07
C ARG A 467 -44.41 12.96 39.08
N ALA A 468 -44.03 11.74 38.66
CA ALA A 468 -44.92 10.58 38.73
C ALA A 468 -45.12 10.07 40.17
N ASN A 469 -44.12 10.22 41.05
CA ASN A 469 -44.22 9.86 42.47
C ASN A 469 -44.96 10.91 43.31
N GLU A 470 -44.99 12.18 42.89
CA GLU A 470 -45.79 13.25 43.53
C GLU A 470 -47.27 13.23 43.11
N ALA A 471 -47.61 12.47 42.06
CA ALA A 471 -48.97 12.33 41.53
C ALA A 471 -49.72 11.07 42.03
N ASN A 472 -49.07 10.23 42.84
CA ASN A 472 -49.67 9.14 43.63
C ASN A 472 -49.62 9.50 45.11
#